data_AF-A0A346R0H4-F1
#
_entry.id   AF-A0A346R0H4-F1
#
_cell.length_a   1.000
_cell.length_b   1.000
_cell.length_c   1.000
_cell.angle_alpha   90.00
_cell.angle_beta   90.00
_cell.angle_gamma   90.00
#
_symmetry.space_group_name_H-M   'P 1'
#
loop_
_entity.id
_entity.type
_entity.pdbx_description
1 polymer ?
#
loop_
_entity_poly.entity_id
_entity_poly.type
_entity_poly.pdbx_seq_one_letter_code
_entity_poly.pdbx_strand_id
1 'polypeptide(L)'
;MGLRILAKACSCLATGFLLVLVATTSSAFADPLGLVDYPALFERHADRVTVSSDGVETLVLPSGITVRHTNKGYVGTDPTDAIGCLTYFFVEIDAAARICPSLMSKEEARAFADQRSRLLGFYAKSAFPPAAANKASEAYEAAVAKVVQRGRSCSKLENVRMMVPGLLEKERFDELFASPKLPVSNPCL
;
A
#
# COMPACT_ATOMS: atom_id res chain seq x y z
N MET A 1 -9.28 82.08 5.02
CA MET A 1 -9.53 82.02 6.48
C MET A 1 -10.28 80.72 6.78
N GLY A 2 -9.79 79.89 7.71
CA GLY A 2 -10.44 78.64 8.19
C GLY A 2 -10.12 77.39 7.35
N LEU A 3 -9.07 76.58 7.58
CA LEU A 3 -8.67 75.73 8.70
C LEU A 3 -9.27 74.29 8.66
N ARG A 4 -8.42 73.36 8.19
CA ARG A 4 -8.13 71.97 8.67
C ARG A 4 -9.28 70.97 8.87
N ILE A 5 -9.17 69.82 8.17
CA ILE A 5 -9.39 68.50 8.79
C ILE A 5 -8.23 67.56 8.38
N LEU A 6 -7.56 67.04 9.40
CA LEU A 6 -6.60 65.94 9.40
C LEU A 6 -7.32 64.60 9.20
N ALA A 7 -6.66 63.59 8.62
CA ALA A 7 -6.11 62.48 9.41
C ALA A 7 -5.85 61.19 8.59
N LYS A 8 -4.68 60.61 8.90
CA LYS A 8 -4.35 59.18 9.03
C LYS A 8 -4.43 58.29 7.79
N ALA A 9 -3.26 58.13 7.16
CA ALA A 9 -2.82 56.85 6.64
C ALA A 9 -2.68 55.84 7.81
N CYS A 10 -3.32 54.68 7.69
CA CYS A 10 -3.12 53.53 8.57
C CYS A 10 -2.78 52.33 7.69
N SER A 11 -1.56 51.84 7.86
CA SER A 11 -0.99 50.65 7.25
C SER A 11 -1.75 49.38 7.65
N CYS A 12 -1.90 48.44 6.72
CA CYS A 12 -1.87 47.01 7.03
C CYS A 12 -1.35 46.25 5.80
N LEU A 13 -0.06 45.85 5.87
CA LEU A 13 0.47 44.74 5.08
C LEU A 13 -0.32 43.47 5.41
N ALA A 14 -0.80 42.76 4.40
CA ALA A 14 -1.24 41.37 4.55
C ALA A 14 -0.52 40.52 3.49
N THR A 15 0.67 40.07 3.87
CA THR A 15 1.47 39.06 3.20
C THR A 15 0.74 37.72 3.29
N GLY A 16 -0.01 37.35 2.25
CA GLY A 16 -0.68 36.06 2.14
C GLY A 16 0.29 34.95 1.72
N PHE A 17 1.09 34.43 2.66
CA PHE A 17 1.89 33.23 2.45
C PHE A 17 0.99 32.00 2.67
N LEU A 18 0.32 31.54 1.60
CA LEU A 18 -0.48 30.32 1.62
C LEU A 18 0.47 29.11 1.69
N LEU A 19 0.78 28.69 2.90
CA LEU A 19 1.60 27.52 3.20
C LEU A 19 0.70 26.28 3.00
N VAL A 20 0.71 25.71 1.80
CA VAL A 20 0.09 24.41 1.52
C VAL A 20 0.88 23.34 2.28
N LEU A 21 0.40 22.98 3.48
CA LEU A 21 0.83 21.77 4.15
C LEU A 21 0.37 20.58 3.30
N VAL A 22 1.29 20.02 2.52
CA VAL A 22 1.14 18.66 1.99
C VAL A 22 1.24 17.74 3.21
N ALA A 23 0.09 17.37 3.77
CA ALA A 23 0.01 16.32 4.77
C ALA A 23 0.43 15.00 4.10
N THR A 24 1.70 14.62 4.28
CA THR A 24 2.15 13.27 3.98
C THR A 24 1.56 12.34 5.04
N THR A 25 0.29 11.99 4.90
CA THR A 25 -0.32 10.90 5.65
C THR A 25 0.38 9.63 5.20
N SER A 26 1.31 9.13 6.02
CA SER A 26 1.90 7.80 5.86
C SER A 26 0.83 6.74 6.16
N SER A 27 -0.16 6.65 5.28
CA SER A 27 -1.23 5.65 5.29
C SER A 27 -0.65 4.39 4.66
N ALA A 28 0.00 3.51 5.43
CA ALA A 28 0.60 2.33 4.81
C ALA A 28 0.71 1.14 5.76
N PHE A 29 -0.43 0.62 6.20
CA PHE A 29 -0.50 -0.79 6.61
C PHE A 29 -1.62 -1.56 5.92
N ALA A 30 -2.59 -0.89 5.30
CA ALA A 30 -3.64 -1.62 4.60
C ALA A 30 -3.20 -2.14 3.23
N ASP A 31 -2.40 -1.42 2.44
CA ASP A 31 -2.05 -1.78 1.05
C ASP A 31 -0.57 -1.41 0.74
N PRO A 32 0.33 -2.39 0.49
CA PRO A 32 1.75 -2.11 0.23
C PRO A 32 2.03 -1.40 -1.10
N LEU A 33 1.13 -1.48 -2.09
CA LEU A 33 1.30 -0.86 -3.41
C LEU A 33 0.56 0.48 -3.53
N GLY A 34 -0.31 0.81 -2.58
CA GLY A 34 -1.06 2.06 -2.55
C GLY A 34 -2.02 2.21 -3.75
N LEU A 35 -2.63 1.13 -4.20
CA LEU A 35 -3.57 1.09 -5.33
C LEU A 35 -5.04 1.13 -4.89
N VAL A 36 -5.32 0.95 -3.61
CA VAL A 36 -6.67 0.98 -3.04
C VAL A 36 -7.02 2.40 -2.59
N ASP A 37 -8.03 2.97 -3.22
CA ASP A 37 -8.69 4.20 -2.80
C ASP A 37 -9.70 3.88 -1.67
N TYR A 38 -9.19 3.86 -0.44
CA TYR A 38 -10.01 3.62 0.73
C TYR A 38 -11.10 4.68 0.98
N PRO A 39 -10.86 5.99 0.80
CA PRO A 39 -11.93 6.98 0.86
C PRO A 39 -13.08 6.66 -0.10
N ALA A 40 -12.80 6.37 -1.38
CA ALA A 40 -13.84 6.00 -2.33
C ALA A 40 -14.51 4.66 -1.98
N LEU A 41 -13.77 3.72 -1.39
CA LEU A 41 -14.32 2.45 -0.91
C LEU A 41 -15.35 2.68 0.21
N PHE A 42 -15.04 3.52 1.18
CA PHE A 42 -15.95 3.87 2.28
C PHE A 42 -17.16 4.65 1.76
N GLU A 43 -16.96 5.61 0.86
CA GLU A 43 -18.05 6.37 0.26
C GLU A 43 -19.02 5.45 -0.51
N ARG A 44 -18.51 4.53 -1.33
CA ARG A 44 -19.35 3.57 -2.07
C ARG A 44 -20.15 2.65 -1.15
N HIS A 45 -19.64 2.36 0.04
CA HIS A 45 -20.23 1.41 0.98
C HIS A 45 -20.71 2.10 2.27
N ALA A 46 -21.05 3.39 2.20
CA ALA A 46 -21.40 4.20 3.36
C ALA A 46 -22.59 3.64 4.15
N ASP A 47 -23.52 2.95 3.48
CA ASP A 47 -24.67 2.26 4.08
C ASP A 47 -24.29 1.05 4.95
N ARG A 48 -23.06 0.55 4.82
CA ARG A 48 -22.53 -0.60 5.55
C ARG A 48 -21.44 -0.23 6.55
N VAL A 49 -21.05 1.04 6.60
CA VAL A 49 -20.07 1.53 7.56
C VAL A 49 -20.73 1.61 8.93
N THR A 50 -20.06 1.00 9.91
CA THR A 50 -20.43 1.12 11.33
C THR A 50 -19.41 2.00 12.03
N VAL A 51 -19.87 2.86 12.94
CA VAL A 51 -19.00 3.79 13.70
C VAL A 51 -19.06 3.41 15.17
N SER A 52 -17.91 3.10 15.77
CA SER A 52 -17.81 2.82 17.20
C SER A 52 -17.78 4.11 18.04
N SER A 53 -17.94 3.97 19.36
CA SER A 53 -17.99 5.11 20.28
C SER A 53 -16.68 5.92 20.36
N ASP A 54 -15.56 5.32 19.96
CA ASP A 54 -14.24 5.96 19.82
C ASP A 54 -14.03 6.61 18.44
N GLY A 55 -15.05 6.63 17.58
CA GLY A 55 -15.02 7.29 16.27
C GLY A 55 -14.32 6.48 15.18
N VAL A 56 -14.04 5.19 15.40
CA VAL A 56 -13.47 4.32 14.37
C VAL A 56 -14.58 3.84 13.43
N GLU A 57 -14.42 4.12 12.13
CA GLU A 57 -15.32 3.61 11.11
C GLU A 57 -14.86 2.22 10.67
N THR A 58 -15.79 1.27 10.57
CA THR A 58 -15.52 -0.11 10.19
C THR A 58 -16.42 -0.54 9.04
N LEU A 59 -15.80 -1.02 7.98
CA LEU A 59 -16.44 -1.61 6.81
C LEU A 59 -16.08 -3.10 6.73
N VAL A 60 -17.10 -3.96 6.73
CA VAL A 60 -16.93 -5.40 6.45
C VAL A 60 -17.44 -5.69 5.04
N LEU A 61 -16.54 -6.11 4.16
CA LEU A 61 -16.83 -6.45 2.76
C LEU A 61 -17.46 -7.85 2.65
N PRO A 62 -18.20 -8.15 1.55
CA PRO A 62 -18.78 -9.48 1.34
C PRO A 62 -17.76 -10.62 1.33
N SER A 63 -16.51 -10.33 0.97
CA SER A 63 -15.40 -11.29 1.01
C SER A 63 -14.90 -11.62 2.42
N GLY A 64 -15.48 -11.05 3.47
CA GLY A 64 -15.04 -11.20 4.86
C GLY A 64 -13.90 -10.25 5.25
N ILE A 65 -13.36 -9.46 4.32
CA ILE A 65 -12.33 -8.47 4.62
C ILE A 65 -12.93 -7.34 5.46
N THR A 66 -12.23 -6.99 6.53
CA THR A 66 -12.58 -5.88 7.40
C THR A 66 -11.61 -4.72 7.18
N VAL A 67 -12.13 -3.53 6.90
CA VAL A 67 -11.33 -2.30 6.81
C VAL A 67 -11.77 -1.35 7.91
N ARG A 68 -10.81 -0.88 8.70
CA ARG A 68 -11.00 0.12 9.76
C ARG A 68 -10.35 1.43 9.37
N HIS A 69 -11.09 2.52 9.46
CA HIS A 69 -10.57 3.87 9.35
C HIS A 69 -10.31 4.42 10.75
N THR A 70 -9.03 4.61 11.07
CA THR A 70 -8.56 5.10 12.36
C THR A 70 -7.90 6.47 12.20
N ASN A 71 -7.58 7.14 13.30
CA ASN A 71 -6.77 8.35 13.27
C ASN A 71 -5.35 8.16 12.69
N LYS A 72 -4.88 6.92 12.54
CA LYS A 72 -3.60 6.57 11.90
C LYS A 72 -3.75 6.18 10.43
N GLY A 73 -4.95 6.32 9.87
CA GLY A 73 -5.30 5.88 8.52
C GLY A 73 -6.04 4.54 8.50
N TYR A 74 -6.02 3.90 7.34
CA TYR A 74 -6.76 2.66 7.09
C TYR A 74 -5.96 1.42 7.49
N VAL A 75 -6.67 0.44 8.06
CA VAL A 75 -6.16 -0.89 8.39
C VAL A 75 -7.12 -1.92 7.80
N GLY A 76 -6.64 -2.71 6.85
CA GLY A 76 -7.40 -3.81 6.25
C GLY A 76 -6.93 -5.16 6.77
N THR A 77 -7.87 -6.02 7.13
CA THR A 77 -7.63 -7.39 7.63
C THR A 77 -8.37 -8.41 6.77
N ASP A 78 -7.65 -9.40 6.29
CA ASP A 78 -8.17 -10.61 5.65
C ASP A 78 -8.06 -11.77 6.64
N PRO A 79 -9.17 -12.44 7.02
CA PRO A 79 -9.12 -13.56 7.96
C PRO A 79 -8.48 -14.84 7.39
N THR A 80 -8.21 -14.88 6.08
CA THR A 80 -7.58 -16.00 5.39
C THR A 80 -6.10 -15.70 5.15
N ASP A 81 -5.76 -15.28 3.93
CA ASP A 81 -4.41 -14.97 3.50
C ASP A 81 -4.35 -13.59 2.85
N ALA A 82 -3.64 -12.66 3.50
CA ALA A 82 -3.53 -11.28 3.09
C ALA A 82 -2.65 -11.12 1.84
N ILE A 83 -3.26 -10.78 0.70
CA ILE A 83 -2.55 -10.58 -0.58
C ILE A 83 -1.55 -9.42 -0.51
N GLY A 84 -1.84 -8.39 0.27
CA GLY A 84 -0.88 -7.32 0.57
C GLY A 84 0.36 -7.86 1.31
N CYS A 85 0.18 -8.77 2.27
CA CYS A 85 1.31 -9.38 2.97
C CYS A 85 2.16 -10.24 2.03
N LEU A 86 1.52 -11.07 1.19
CA LEU A 86 2.21 -11.84 0.16
C LEU A 86 3.04 -10.92 -0.76
N THR A 87 2.45 -9.81 -1.20
CA THR A 87 3.11 -8.82 -2.05
C THR A 87 4.32 -8.19 -1.36
N TYR A 88 4.23 -7.92 -0.06
CA TYR A 88 5.36 -7.44 0.73
C TYR A 88 6.53 -8.44 0.72
N PHE A 89 6.28 -9.75 0.88
CA PHE A 89 7.33 -10.76 0.80
C PHE A 89 7.97 -10.82 -0.59
N PHE A 90 7.18 -10.73 -1.66
CA PHE A 90 7.72 -10.61 -3.01
C PHE A 90 8.61 -9.38 -3.17
N VAL A 91 8.21 -8.23 -2.63
CA VAL A 91 9.02 -7.01 -2.69
C VAL A 91 10.37 -7.19 -1.97
N GLU A 92 10.37 -7.73 -0.75
CA GLU A 92 11.60 -7.94 0.02
C GLU A 92 12.53 -8.97 -0.63
N ILE A 93 11.98 -10.01 -1.26
CA ILE A 93 12.77 -11.04 -1.95
C ILE A 93 13.35 -10.55 -3.27
N ASP A 94 12.59 -9.81 -4.09
CA ASP A 94 13.09 -9.21 -5.33
C ASP A 94 14.21 -8.21 -4.99
N ALA A 95 14.00 -7.36 -3.99
CA ALA A 95 15.04 -6.46 -3.49
C ALA A 95 16.29 -7.22 -3.02
N ALA A 96 16.12 -8.33 -2.30
CA ALA A 96 17.22 -9.16 -1.85
C ALA A 96 17.98 -9.81 -3.02
N ALA A 97 17.28 -10.26 -4.07
CA ALA A 97 17.89 -10.82 -5.27
C ALA A 97 18.67 -9.77 -6.08
N ARG A 98 18.22 -8.50 -6.10
CA ARG A 98 18.96 -7.39 -6.72
C ARG A 98 20.24 -7.05 -5.96
N ILE A 99 20.20 -7.13 -4.62
CA ILE A 99 21.37 -6.91 -3.75
C ILE A 99 22.33 -8.10 -3.82
N CYS A 100 21.81 -9.33 -3.85
CA CYS A 100 22.58 -10.57 -3.91
C CYS A 100 22.13 -11.46 -5.07
N PRO A 101 22.75 -11.32 -6.26
CA PRO A 101 22.33 -12.06 -7.45
C PRO A 101 22.42 -13.59 -7.33
N SER A 102 23.18 -14.12 -6.36
CA SER A 102 23.29 -15.55 -6.08
C SER A 102 22.20 -16.08 -5.14
N LEU A 103 21.25 -15.24 -4.70
CA LEU A 103 20.18 -15.62 -3.77
C LEU A 103 19.30 -16.74 -4.36
N MET A 104 18.98 -16.63 -5.66
CA MET A 104 18.19 -17.60 -6.42
C MET A 104 19.02 -18.22 -7.54
N SER A 105 18.76 -19.49 -7.83
CA SER A 105 19.13 -20.10 -9.11
C SER A 105 18.38 -19.44 -10.28
N LYS A 106 18.83 -19.70 -11.50
CA LYS A 106 18.17 -19.18 -12.71
C LYS A 106 16.73 -19.70 -12.86
N GLU A 107 16.47 -20.93 -12.42
CA GLU A 107 15.15 -21.55 -12.48
C GLU A 107 14.20 -20.94 -11.44
N GLU A 108 14.67 -20.77 -10.21
CA GLU A 108 13.92 -20.06 -9.15
C GLU A 108 13.61 -18.62 -9.56
N ALA A 109 14.57 -17.89 -10.15
CA ALA A 109 14.36 -16.52 -10.60
C ALA A 109 13.27 -16.42 -11.70
N ARG A 110 13.20 -17.40 -12.60
CA ARG A 110 12.15 -17.46 -13.62
C ARG A 110 10.79 -17.77 -13.00
N ALA A 111 10.71 -18.80 -12.16
CA ALA A 111 9.48 -19.15 -11.45
C ALA A 111 8.98 -17.99 -10.57
N PHE A 112 9.89 -17.28 -9.91
CA PHE A 112 9.57 -16.10 -9.11
C PHE A 112 8.99 -14.99 -9.97
N ALA A 113 9.59 -14.69 -11.13
CA ALA A 113 9.09 -13.68 -12.06
C ALA A 113 7.68 -14.01 -12.57
N ASP A 114 7.41 -15.29 -12.86
CA ASP A 114 6.09 -15.76 -13.30
C ASP A 114 5.05 -15.57 -12.18
N GLN A 115 5.35 -16.01 -10.95
CA GLN A 115 4.43 -15.85 -9.82
C GLN A 115 4.20 -14.38 -9.47
N ARG A 116 5.25 -13.56 -9.54
CA ARG A 116 5.16 -12.11 -9.37
C ARG A 116 4.19 -11.51 -10.39
N SER A 117 4.30 -11.89 -11.66
CA SER A 117 3.39 -11.40 -12.70
C SER A 117 1.94 -11.77 -12.42
N ARG A 118 1.68 -13.01 -11.97
CA ARG A 118 0.34 -13.47 -11.59
C ARG A 118 -0.21 -12.69 -10.40
N LEU A 119 0.61 -12.53 -9.35
CA LEU A 119 0.28 -11.76 -8.16
C LEU A 119 -0.10 -10.32 -8.50
N LEU A 120 0.71 -9.62 -9.29
CA LEU A 120 0.42 -8.23 -9.67
C LEU A 120 -0.83 -8.11 -10.55
N GLY A 121 -1.07 -9.08 -11.43
CA GLY A 121 -2.30 -9.15 -12.21
C GLY A 121 -3.55 -9.33 -11.33
N PHE A 122 -3.48 -10.19 -10.31
CA PHE A 122 -4.54 -10.36 -9.33
C PHE A 122 -4.72 -9.08 -8.50
N TYR A 123 -3.63 -8.54 -7.95
CA TYR A 123 -3.62 -7.32 -7.14
C TYR A 123 -4.31 -6.15 -7.84
N ALA A 124 -3.95 -5.90 -9.11
CA ALA A 124 -4.52 -4.82 -9.89
C ALA A 124 -6.04 -4.99 -10.08
N LYS A 125 -6.48 -6.21 -10.40
CA LYS A 125 -7.92 -6.52 -10.56
C LYS A 125 -8.70 -6.42 -9.25
N SER A 126 -8.05 -6.72 -8.14
CA SER A 126 -8.66 -6.74 -6.80
C SER A 126 -8.57 -5.41 -6.06
N ALA A 127 -7.77 -4.46 -6.55
CA ALA A 127 -7.75 -3.10 -6.03
C ALA A 127 -9.12 -2.41 -6.19
N PHE A 128 -9.32 -1.33 -5.45
CA PHE A 128 -10.56 -0.56 -5.50
C PHE A 128 -10.27 0.91 -5.82
N PRO A 129 -10.80 1.47 -6.92
CA PRO A 129 -11.31 0.72 -8.08
C PRO A 129 -10.22 -0.19 -8.68
N PRO A 130 -10.57 -1.17 -9.53
CA PRO A 130 -9.57 -1.99 -10.21
C PRO A 130 -8.56 -1.11 -10.95
N ALA A 131 -7.28 -1.40 -10.75
CA ALA A 131 -6.18 -0.69 -11.36
C ALA A 131 -5.72 -1.36 -12.66
N ALA A 132 -5.02 -0.62 -13.50
CA ALA A 132 -4.35 -1.18 -14.66
C ALA A 132 -3.14 -2.02 -14.23
N ALA A 133 -2.86 -3.14 -14.93
CA ALA A 133 -1.77 -4.04 -14.56
C ALA A 133 -0.40 -3.34 -14.54
N ASN A 134 -0.15 -2.41 -15.48
CA ASN A 134 1.09 -1.63 -15.50
C ASN A 134 1.25 -0.75 -14.26
N LYS A 135 0.15 -0.22 -13.69
CA LYS A 135 0.20 0.57 -12.45
C LYS A 135 0.64 -0.29 -11.26
N ALA A 136 0.19 -1.53 -11.18
CA ALA A 136 0.66 -2.46 -10.16
C ALA A 136 2.14 -2.81 -10.33
N SER A 137 2.60 -3.02 -11.57
CA SER A 137 4.03 -3.23 -11.85
C SER A 137 4.89 -2.00 -11.49
N GLU A 138 4.46 -0.80 -11.86
CA GLU A 138 5.14 0.46 -11.51
C GLU A 138 5.24 0.65 -9.99
N ALA A 139 4.14 0.44 -9.26
CA ALA A 139 4.10 0.56 -7.81
C ALA A 139 4.98 -0.50 -7.13
N TYR A 140 4.96 -1.73 -7.63
CA TYR A 140 5.80 -2.82 -7.13
C TYR A 140 7.29 -2.52 -7.31
N GLU A 141 7.71 -2.09 -8.50
CA GLU A 141 9.11 -1.73 -8.76
C GLU A 141 9.56 -0.55 -7.90
N ALA A 142 8.69 0.44 -7.65
CA ALA A 142 8.97 1.53 -6.72
C ALA A 142 9.12 1.02 -5.27
N ALA A 143 8.32 0.04 -4.84
CA ALA A 143 8.45 -0.59 -3.53
C ALA A 143 9.77 -1.36 -3.40
N VAL A 144 10.16 -2.13 -4.42
CA VAL A 144 11.44 -2.84 -4.47
C VAL A 144 12.61 -1.87 -4.39
N ALA A 145 12.58 -0.78 -5.16
CA ALA A 145 13.62 0.24 -5.14
C ALA A 145 13.80 0.86 -3.74
N LYS A 146 12.71 1.13 -3.01
CA LYS A 146 12.77 1.62 -1.62
C LYS A 146 13.44 0.62 -0.69
N VAL A 147 13.20 -0.68 -0.86
CA VAL A 147 13.87 -1.72 -0.04
C VAL A 147 15.35 -1.83 -0.40
N VAL A 148 15.70 -1.79 -1.69
CA VAL A 148 17.11 -1.79 -2.14
C VAL A 148 17.89 -0.61 -1.56
N GLN A 149 17.29 0.57 -1.54
CA GLN A 149 17.90 1.79 -0.97
C GLN A 149 18.24 1.68 0.53
N ARG A 150 17.66 0.72 1.26
CA ARG A 150 18.03 0.47 2.67
C ARG A 150 19.46 -0.10 2.82
N GLY A 151 20.12 -0.48 1.73
CA GLY A 151 21.57 -0.77 1.72
C GLY A 151 21.98 -2.01 2.52
N ARG A 152 21.15 -3.06 2.55
CA ARG A 152 21.51 -4.33 3.22
C ARG A 152 22.68 -5.00 2.48
N SER A 153 23.53 -5.72 3.21
CA SER A 153 24.58 -6.57 2.63
C SER A 153 24.04 -7.96 2.31
N CYS A 154 24.61 -8.66 1.31
CA CYS A 154 24.19 -10.02 0.96
C CYS A 154 24.22 -10.98 2.16
N SER A 155 25.26 -10.89 3.02
CA SER A 155 25.39 -11.73 4.22
C SER A 155 24.21 -11.65 5.20
N LYS A 156 23.43 -10.56 5.17
CA LYS A 156 22.24 -10.37 6.03
C LYS A 156 20.95 -10.87 5.37
N LEU A 157 21.02 -11.43 4.16
CA LEU A 157 19.87 -11.84 3.36
C LEU A 157 19.73 -13.36 3.25
N GLU A 158 20.61 -14.16 3.86
CA GLU A 158 20.47 -15.64 3.81
C GLU A 158 19.14 -16.14 4.37
N ASN A 159 18.58 -15.47 5.39
CA ASN A 159 17.25 -15.84 5.91
C ASN A 159 16.12 -15.64 4.88
N VAL A 160 16.29 -14.72 3.93
CA VAL A 160 15.32 -14.47 2.85
C VAL A 160 15.26 -15.66 1.89
N ARG A 161 16.38 -16.38 1.72
CA ARG A 161 16.47 -17.58 0.87
C ARG A 161 15.51 -18.67 1.32
N MET A 162 15.33 -18.83 2.64
CA MET A 162 14.44 -19.86 3.20
C MET A 162 12.96 -19.63 2.84
N MET A 163 12.59 -18.41 2.45
CA MET A 163 11.21 -18.06 2.05
C MET A 163 10.93 -18.36 0.58
N VAL A 164 11.96 -18.49 -0.26
CA VAL A 164 11.79 -18.62 -1.72
C VAL A 164 10.96 -19.84 -2.11
N PRO A 165 11.23 -21.08 -1.62
CA PRO A 165 10.51 -22.26 -2.08
C PRO A 165 8.98 -22.15 -1.90
N GLY A 166 8.53 -21.68 -0.73
CA GLY A 166 7.10 -21.56 -0.42
C GLY A 166 6.36 -20.50 -1.25
N LEU A 167 7.07 -19.59 -1.92
CA LEU A 167 6.50 -18.60 -2.83
C LEU A 167 6.49 -19.04 -4.29
N LEU A 168 7.09 -20.21 -4.58
CA LEU A 168 7.13 -20.80 -5.92
C LEU A 168 6.07 -21.89 -6.11
N GLU A 169 5.43 -22.35 -5.03
CA GLU A 169 4.34 -23.35 -5.04
C GLU A 169 3.12 -22.83 -5.80
N LYS A 170 2.78 -23.46 -6.94
CA LYS A 170 1.75 -22.96 -7.86
C LYS A 170 0.34 -23.14 -7.30
N GLU A 171 0.10 -24.29 -6.70
CA GLU A 171 -1.19 -24.74 -6.19
C GLU A 171 -1.70 -23.79 -5.11
N ARG A 172 -0.80 -23.33 -4.24
CA ARG A 172 -1.10 -22.31 -3.23
C ARG A 172 -1.61 -21.01 -3.87
N PHE A 173 -1.03 -20.58 -4.97
CA PHE A 173 -1.46 -19.35 -5.65
C PHE A 173 -2.81 -19.53 -6.35
N ASP A 174 -3.08 -20.72 -6.88
CA ASP A 174 -4.38 -21.03 -7.50
C ASP A 174 -5.52 -20.92 -6.48
N GLU A 175 -5.32 -21.46 -5.28
CA GLU A 175 -6.27 -21.34 -4.17
C GLU A 175 -6.42 -19.88 -3.70
N LEU A 176 -5.30 -19.18 -3.50
CA LEU A 176 -5.28 -17.78 -3.06
C LEU A 176 -5.98 -16.83 -4.04
N PHE A 177 -5.89 -17.12 -5.34
CA PHE A 177 -6.44 -16.28 -6.40
C PHE A 177 -7.82 -16.75 -6.89
N ALA A 178 -8.40 -17.78 -6.28
CA ALA A 178 -9.67 -18.36 -6.68
C ALA A 178 -10.85 -17.38 -6.58
N SER A 179 -10.75 -16.35 -5.71
CA SER A 179 -11.82 -15.36 -5.52
C SER A 179 -11.25 -13.95 -5.36
N PRO A 180 -11.79 -12.94 -6.07
CA PRO A 180 -11.36 -11.56 -5.91
C PRO A 180 -11.57 -11.05 -4.48
N LYS A 181 -10.52 -10.49 -3.88
CA LYS A 181 -10.56 -9.93 -2.53
C LYS A 181 -9.58 -8.78 -2.42
N LEU A 182 -9.96 -7.71 -1.70
CA LEU A 182 -9.17 -6.49 -1.56
C LEU A 182 -7.73 -6.84 -1.08
N PRO A 183 -6.67 -6.28 -1.68
CA PRO A 183 -5.31 -6.72 -1.40
C PRO A 183 -4.75 -6.09 -0.10
N VAL A 184 -5.35 -6.47 1.03
CA VAL A 184 -4.97 -5.94 2.34
C VAL A 184 -3.73 -6.64 2.92
N SER A 185 -3.01 -6.00 3.84
CA SER A 185 -1.73 -6.54 4.38
C SER A 185 -1.81 -7.28 5.72
N ASN A 186 -2.93 -7.27 6.43
CA ASN A 186 -3.05 -7.93 7.74
C ASN A 186 -3.89 -9.22 7.61
N PRO A 187 -3.49 -10.36 8.22
CA PRO A 187 -2.27 -10.60 8.99
C PRO A 187 -1.01 -10.60 8.13
N CYS A 188 0.11 -10.21 8.74
CA CYS A 188 1.44 -10.46 8.22
C CYS A 188 2.27 -11.06 9.36
N LEU A 189 3.02 -12.12 9.08
CA LEU A 189 3.74 -12.94 10.07
C LEU A 189 4.69 -12.11 10.94
#